data_AF-A0A5T0WFI9-F1
#
_entry.id   AF-A0A5T0WFI9-F1
#
_cell.length_a   1.000
_cell.length_b   1.000
_cell.length_c   1.000
_cell.angle_alpha   90.00
_cell.angle_beta   90.00
_cell.angle_gamma   90.00
#
_symmetry.space_group_name_H-M   'P 1'
#
loop_
_entity.id
_entity.type
_entity.pdbx_description
1 polymer ?
#
loop_
_entity_poly.entity_id
_entity_poly.type
_entity_poly.pdbx_seq_one_letter_code
_entity_poly.pdbx_strand_id
1 'polypeptide(L)'
;KNKNIIYVSYHSDKDPLTPANFKQQTMQILKILGYDVSLNLIDENKIDGKFIKNLDHGCGIPDKALFRKELPLMLEKLQKRKSLMQENSISYPCGNKVFTFKDVENQLKLIIN
;
A
#
# COMPACT_ATOMS: atom_id res chain seq x y z
N LYS A 1 8.67 -12.23 -3.73
CA LYS A 1 7.35 -11.68 -3.33
C LYS A 1 7.56 -10.40 -2.53
N ASN A 2 6.92 -9.30 -2.90
CA ASN A 2 7.20 -7.98 -2.34
C ASN A 2 6.49 -7.80 -0.98
N LYS A 3 7.23 -8.03 0.10
CA LYS A 3 6.74 -7.82 1.48
C LYS A 3 6.62 -6.34 1.87
N ASN A 4 6.90 -5.39 0.98
CA ASN A 4 6.95 -3.95 1.30
C ASN A 4 5.69 -3.19 0.89
N ILE A 5 4.71 -3.85 0.25
CA ILE A 5 3.44 -3.22 -0.11
C ILE A 5 2.39 -3.57 0.95
N ILE A 6 1.66 -2.54 1.38
CA ILE A 6 0.56 -2.62 2.36
C ILE A 6 -0.70 -2.13 1.69
N TYR A 7 -1.77 -2.92 1.77
CA TYR A 7 -3.11 -2.54 1.36
C TYR A 7 -4.00 -2.44 2.60
N VAL A 8 -4.63 -1.29 2.80
CA VAL A 8 -5.74 -1.13 3.74
C VAL A 8 -6.94 -0.68 2.94
N SER A 9 -8.05 -1.40 3.06
CA SER A 9 -9.28 -1.07 2.35
C SER A 9 -10.45 -1.02 3.30
N TYR A 10 -11.36 -0.10 3.05
CA TYR A 10 -12.70 -0.04 3.61
C TYR A 10 -13.68 -0.33 2.49
N HIS A 11 -14.71 -1.12 2.75
CA HIS A 11 -15.72 -1.47 1.75
C HIS A 11 -17.06 -1.73 2.44
N SER A 12 -18.15 -1.23 1.87
CA SER A 12 -19.49 -1.48 2.38
C SER A 12 -19.96 -2.89 2.01
N ASP A 13 -20.60 -3.60 2.94
CA ASP A 13 -21.26 -4.88 2.66
C ASP A 13 -22.51 -4.73 1.77
N LYS A 14 -23.06 -3.51 1.70
CA LYS A 14 -24.21 -3.11 0.89
C LYS A 14 -23.83 -2.11 -0.21
N ASP A 15 -22.57 -2.06 -0.63
CA ASP A 15 -22.13 -1.16 -1.70
C ASP A 15 -22.97 -1.39 -2.98
N PRO A 16 -23.72 -0.36 -3.44
CA PRO A 16 -24.65 -0.53 -4.55
C PRO A 16 -23.96 -0.59 -5.91
N LEU A 17 -22.70 -0.16 -6.01
CA LEU A 17 -21.94 -0.10 -7.26
C LEU A 17 -21.00 -1.30 -7.41
N THR A 18 -20.39 -1.75 -6.31
CA THR A 18 -19.41 -2.84 -6.33
C THR A 18 -19.70 -3.85 -5.23
N PRO A 19 -20.27 -5.02 -5.57
CA PRO A 19 -20.55 -6.08 -4.61
C PRO A 19 -19.35 -6.44 -3.73
N ALA A 20 -19.60 -6.62 -2.43
CA ALA A 20 -18.55 -6.86 -1.44
C ALA A 20 -17.75 -8.14 -1.72
N ASN A 21 -18.37 -9.17 -2.31
CA ASN A 21 -17.71 -10.42 -2.66
C ASN A 21 -16.54 -10.22 -3.64
N PHE A 22 -16.68 -9.32 -4.63
CA PHE A 22 -15.59 -9.01 -5.57
C PHE A 22 -14.42 -8.33 -4.87
N LYS A 23 -14.71 -7.41 -3.93
CA LYS A 23 -13.68 -6.79 -3.11
C LYS A 23 -12.96 -7.81 -2.23
N GLN A 24 -13.71 -8.70 -1.56
CA GLN A 24 -13.17 -9.76 -0.73
C GLN A 24 -12.25 -10.70 -1.55
N GLN A 25 -12.68 -11.13 -2.73
CA GLN A 25 -11.87 -11.95 -3.64
C GLN A 25 -10.58 -11.24 -4.05
N THR A 26 -10.66 -9.94 -4.41
CA THR A 26 -9.48 -9.15 -4.76
C THR A 26 -8.49 -9.10 -3.60
N MET A 27 -8.97 -8.84 -2.38
CA MET A 27 -8.11 -8.79 -1.19
C MET A 27 -7.51 -10.16 -0.85
N GLN A 28 -8.24 -11.26 -1.09
CA GLN A 28 -7.72 -12.62 -0.94
C GLN A 28 -6.60 -12.92 -1.95
N ILE A 29 -6.77 -12.54 -3.22
CA ILE A 29 -5.74 -12.70 -4.25
C ILE A 29 -4.47 -11.94 -3.84
N LEU A 30 -4.59 -10.70 -3.37
CA LEU A 30 -3.44 -9.91 -2.90
C LEU A 30 -2.72 -10.60 -1.71
N LYS A 31 -3.48 -11.20 -0.78
CA LYS A 31 -2.88 -12.00 0.31
C LYS A 31 -2.11 -13.21 -0.22
N ILE A 32 -2.67 -13.96 -1.18
CA ILE A 32 -2.00 -15.12 -1.81
C ILE A 32 -0.70 -14.71 -2.51
N LEU A 33 -0.70 -13.53 -3.15
CA LEU A 33 0.49 -12.93 -3.76
C LEU A 33 1.56 -12.50 -2.74
N GLY A 34 1.23 -12.47 -1.45
CA GLY A 34 2.15 -12.24 -0.34
C GLY A 34 2.21 -10.78 0.13
N TYR A 35 1.19 -9.97 -0.18
CA TYR A 35 1.07 -8.61 0.33
C TYR A 35 0.48 -8.57 1.74
N ASP A 36 0.79 -7.52 2.50
CA ASP A 36 0.09 -7.22 3.76
C ASP A 36 -1.24 -6.53 3.43
N VAL A 37 -2.36 -7.20 3.71
CA VAL A 37 -3.69 -6.74 3.31
C VAL A 37 -4.64 -6.76 4.50
N SER A 38 -5.24 -5.61 4.77
CA SER A 38 -6.32 -5.42 5.74
C SER A 38 -7.59 -4.97 5.01
N LEU A 39 -8.67 -5.74 5.13
CA LEU A 39 -9.99 -5.39 4.60
C LEU A 39 -10.95 -5.15 5.77
N ASN A 40 -11.45 -3.92 5.86
CA ASN A 40 -12.50 -3.51 6.77
C ASN A 40 -13.83 -3.56 6.02
N LEU A 41 -14.54 -4.69 6.14
CA LEU A 41 -15.91 -4.79 5.64
C LEU A 41 -16.85 -4.08 6.62
N ILE A 42 -17.62 -3.12 6.12
CA ILE A 42 -18.45 -2.23 6.91
C ILE A 42 -19.90 -2.69 6.80
N ASP A 43 -20.50 -2.96 7.96
CA ASP A 43 -21.91 -3.26 8.15
C ASP A 43 -22.57 -2.10 8.93
N GLU A 44 -23.89 -2.16 9.11
CA GLU A 44 -24.67 -1.10 9.77
C GLU A 44 -24.17 -0.79 11.19
N ASN A 45 -23.64 -1.78 11.92
CA ASN A 45 -23.18 -1.60 13.30
C ASN A 45 -21.87 -0.80 13.40
N LYS A 46 -21.17 -0.62 12.28
CA LYS A 46 -19.89 0.11 12.20
C LYS A 46 -20.06 1.57 11.77
N ILE A 47 -21.29 2.01 11.52
CA ILE A 47 -21.59 3.42 11.21
C ILE A 47 -21.49 4.24 12.49
N ASP A 48 -20.59 5.23 12.50
CA ASP A 48 -20.39 6.13 13.65
C ASP A 48 -20.84 7.57 13.36
N GLY A 49 -21.31 7.84 12.13
CA GLY A 49 -21.74 9.17 11.68
C GLY A 49 -20.61 10.18 11.54
N LYS A 50 -19.36 9.79 11.80
CA LYS A 50 -18.17 10.67 11.81
C LYS A 50 -17.15 10.21 10.78
N PHE A 51 -16.53 9.07 11.04
CA PHE A 51 -15.57 8.44 10.14
C PHE A 51 -16.28 7.62 9.08
N ILE A 52 -17.17 6.72 9.50
CA ILE A 52 -18.05 5.93 8.63
C ILE A 52 -19.45 6.51 8.74
N LYS A 53 -19.96 7.07 7.64
CA LYS A 53 -21.22 7.83 7.66
C LYS A 53 -22.41 7.05 7.13
N ASN A 54 -22.18 6.12 6.22
CA ASN A 54 -23.22 5.34 5.56
C ASN A 54 -22.62 4.06 4.95
N LEU A 55 -23.48 3.27 4.29
CA LEU A 55 -23.11 2.07 3.54
C LEU A 55 -23.10 2.30 2.02
N ASP A 56 -23.14 3.55 1.58
CA ASP A 56 -22.97 3.87 0.17
C ASP A 56 -21.53 3.57 -0.27
N HIS A 57 -21.27 3.70 -1.57
CA HIS A 57 -19.92 3.56 -2.10
C HIS A 57 -18.95 4.50 -1.38
N GLY A 58 -17.83 3.96 -0.88
CA GLY A 58 -16.84 4.71 -0.08
C GLY A 58 -17.23 4.95 1.38
N CYS A 59 -18.39 4.46 1.84
CA CYS A 59 -18.87 4.53 3.24
C CYS A 59 -18.97 5.96 3.81
N GLY A 60 -18.99 6.98 2.95
CA GLY A 60 -18.92 8.40 3.31
C GLY A 60 -17.61 8.80 4.03
N ILE A 61 -16.56 7.99 3.92
CA ILE A 61 -15.24 8.25 4.52
C ILE A 61 -14.51 9.30 3.68
N PRO A 62 -14.18 10.49 4.22
CA PRO A 62 -13.36 11.46 3.50
C PRO A 62 -11.91 10.97 3.40
N ASP A 63 -11.26 11.14 2.25
CA ASP A 63 -9.85 10.76 2.05
C ASP A 63 -8.93 11.31 3.14
N LYS A 64 -9.09 12.59 3.50
CA LYS A 64 -8.31 13.23 4.57
C LYS A 64 -8.44 12.51 5.92
N ALA A 65 -9.64 12.02 6.24
CA ALA A 65 -9.87 11.27 7.47
C ALA A 65 -9.26 9.87 7.38
N LEU A 66 -9.39 9.21 6.23
CA LEU A 66 -8.76 7.91 5.96
C LEU A 66 -7.24 8.00 6.11
N PHE A 67 -6.60 8.99 5.47
CA PHE A 67 -5.16 9.22 5.60
C PHE A 67 -4.75 9.52 7.02
N ARG A 68 -5.47 10.41 7.73
CA ARG A 68 -5.15 10.73 9.13
C ARG A 68 -5.18 9.47 10.02
N LYS A 69 -6.06 8.52 9.74
CA LYS A 69 -6.18 7.27 10.49
C LYS A 69 -5.13 6.24 10.09
N GLU A 70 -5.02 5.94 8.80
CA GLU A 70 -4.24 4.78 8.33
C GLU A 70 -2.77 5.10 8.04
N LEU A 71 -2.44 6.33 7.62
CA LEU A 71 -1.07 6.68 7.24
C LEU A 71 -0.07 6.47 8.38
N PRO A 72 -0.30 6.92 9.63
CA PRO A 72 0.65 6.69 10.72
C PRO A 72 0.89 5.20 10.99
N LEU A 73 -0.18 4.39 10.96
CA LEU A 73 -0.11 2.94 11.18
C LEU A 73 0.66 2.23 10.05
N MET A 74 0.43 2.66 8.81
CA MET A 74 1.17 2.16 7.65
C MET A 74 2.65 2.50 7.75
N LEU A 75 3.00 3.73 8.13
CA LEU A 75 4.40 4.15 8.30
C LEU A 75 5.10 3.34 9.41
N GLU A 76 4.44 3.09 10.53
CA GLU A 76 5.00 2.24 11.60
C GLU A 76 5.26 0.80 11.11
N LYS A 77 4.32 0.23 10.36
CA LYS A 77 4.50 -1.10 9.75
C LYS A 77 5.63 -1.13 8.73
N LEU A 78 5.84 -0.04 7.99
CA LEU A 78 6.92 0.08 7.00
C LEU A 78 8.29 0.27 7.66
N GLN A 79 8.39 1.02 8.77
CA GLN A 79 9.64 1.18 9.53
C GLN A 79 10.20 -0.17 10.01
N LYS A 80 9.32 -1.12 10.35
CA LYS A 80 9.70 -2.49 10.76
C LYS A 80 10.17 -3.36 9.58
N ARG A 81 10.05 -2.90 8.33
CA ARG A 81 10.46 -3.65 7.14
C ARG A 81 11.82 -3.18 6.63
N LYS A 82 12.63 -4.12 6.15
CA LYS A 82 13.84 -3.78 5.40
C LYS A 82 13.42 -3.17 4.06
N SER A 83 13.60 -1.87 3.91
CA SER A 83 13.47 -1.18 2.64
C SER A 83 14.40 -1.83 1.62
N LEU A 84 13.89 -2.13 0.42
CA LEU A 84 14.75 -2.49 -0.73
C LEU A 84 15.53 -1.27 -1.24
N MET A 85 15.06 -0.06 -0.93
CA MET A 85 15.81 1.19 -1.18
C MET A 85 16.89 1.44 -0.12
N GLN A 86 17.45 0.36 0.45
CA GLN A 86 18.70 0.41 1.21
C GLN A 86 19.92 0.34 0.30
N GLU A 87 19.76 -0.11 -0.93
CA GLU A 87 20.87 -0.09 -1.88
C GLU A 87 21.20 1.36 -2.21
N ASN A 88 22.40 1.77 -1.83
CA ASN A 88 22.94 3.07 -2.20
C ASN A 88 23.36 3.11 -3.67
N SER A 89 22.95 2.13 -4.49
CA SER A 89 23.29 2.05 -5.91
C SER A 89 22.13 1.59 -6.77
N ILE A 90 22.11 2.03 -8.03
CA ILE A 90 21.23 1.54 -9.09
C ILE A 90 22.06 1.26 -10.34
N SER A 91 21.79 0.13 -11.01
CA SER A 91 22.51 -0.29 -12.22
C SER A 91 21.58 -0.34 -13.43
N TYR A 92 22.07 0.17 -14.57
CA TYR A 92 21.37 0.20 -15.84
C TYR A 92 22.20 -0.52 -16.92
N PRO A 93 21.78 -1.71 -17.38
CA PRO A 93 22.46 -2.39 -18.47
C PRO A 93 22.23 -1.64 -19.79
N CYS A 94 23.29 -1.43 -20.56
CA CYS A 94 23.26 -0.72 -21.84
C CYS A 94 24.26 -1.37 -22.81
N GLY A 95 23.75 -2.27 -23.66
CA GLY A 95 24.57 -3.07 -24.56
C GLY A 95 25.46 -4.03 -23.79
N ASN A 96 26.77 -3.97 -24.06
CA ASN A 96 27.79 -4.77 -23.37
C ASN A 96 28.35 -4.09 -22.10
N LYS A 97 27.74 -2.98 -21.65
CA LYS A 97 28.15 -2.23 -20.46
C LYS A 97 27.05 -2.18 -19.42
N VAL A 98 27.43 -1.98 -18.16
CA VAL A 98 26.52 -1.71 -17.05
C VAL A 98 26.90 -0.40 -16.37
N PHE A 99 25.98 0.57 -16.40
CA PHE A 99 26.15 1.87 -15.76
C PHE A 99 25.60 1.79 -14.33
N THR A 100 26.46 1.90 -13.33
CA THR A 100 26.06 1.86 -11.91
C THR A 100 26.25 3.23 -11.28
N PHE A 101 25.16 3.82 -10.82
CA PHE A 101 25.16 5.04 -10.03
C PHE A 101 25.15 4.67 -8.56
N LYS A 102 26.04 5.23 -7.74
CA LYS A 102 26.14 4.93 -6.32
C LYS A 102 26.36 6.18 -5.48
N ASP A 103 25.69 6.28 -4.34
CA ASP A 103 25.99 7.27 -3.30
C ASP A 103 27.18 6.79 -2.45
N VAL A 104 28.25 7.58 -2.45
CA VAL A 104 29.46 7.38 -1.64
C VAL A 104 29.80 8.70 -0.97
N GLU A 105 29.69 8.75 0.37
CA GLU A 105 30.09 9.93 1.17
C GLU A 105 29.40 11.23 0.72
N ASN A 106 28.09 11.18 0.44
CA ASN A 106 27.29 12.29 -0.10
C ASN A 106 27.71 12.73 -1.52
N GLN A 107 28.37 11.86 -2.29
CA GLN A 107 28.68 12.10 -3.69
C GLN A 107 28.08 11.00 -4.57
N LEU A 108 27.49 11.41 -5.69
CA LEU A 108 27.04 10.49 -6.73
C LEU A 108 28.25 10.05 -7.59
N LYS A 109 28.62 8.77 -7.51
CA LYS A 109 29.67 8.17 -8.34
C LYS A 109 29.05 7.32 -9.45
N LEU A 110 29.62 7.41 -10.65
CA LEU A 110 29.31 6.55 -11.79
C LEU A 110 30.43 5.50 -11.97
N ILE A 111 30.05 4.22 -12.01
CA ILE A 111 30.93 3.09 -12.32
C ILE A 111 30.42 2.43 -13.60
N ILE A 112 31.32 2.14 -14.55
CA ILE A 112 31.00 1.49 -15.81
C ILE A 112 31.77 0.18 -15.89
N ASN A 113 31.05 -0.94 -15.92
CA ASN A 113 31.60 -2.29 -16.10
C ASN A 113 31.24 -2.84 -17.47
#